data_AF-A0A7R9QHR3-F1
#
_entry.id   AF-A0A7R9QHR3-F1
#
_cell.length_a   1.000
_cell.length_b   1.000
_cell.length_c   1.000
_cell.angle_alpha   90.00
_cell.angle_beta   90.00
_cell.angle_gamma   90.00
#
_symmetry.space_group_name_H-M   'P 1'
#
loop_
_entity.id
_entity.type
_entity.pdbx_description
1 polymer ?
#
loop_
_entity_poly.entity_id
_entity_poly.type
_entity_poly.pdbx_seq_one_letter_code
_entity_poly.pdbx_strand_id
1 'polypeptide(L)'
;MMATRVKTDINTEAKVELFPSVVTSEQMSLNYMKRLTAVAISNILYLRNVFTEECYGHRKLDSIKLRILTEKCQTVGAKQIVNWVKGCFDAMEKKYLKQLTLGIFTDPMNPEELIEAYTLRFTYDANRVNCDLSLSSNASKSERQAWEQMVNNGLRQSTTQLLRSIIIMVQSLDRLPADCFLTMKLLYYDDITPEDYEPPGFEAADKDSFTFRGKPISISAGQVVTPFHSLKVKIRTNQEQFQDFASSPDSETHESRYKSQELADECVLTCGDR
;
A
#
# COMPACT_ATOMS: atom_id res chain seq x y z
N MET A 1 24.26 -36.59 -7.65
CA MET A 1 23.98 -35.33 -8.40
C MET A 1 24.38 -34.17 -7.52
N MET A 2 25.21 -33.25 -8.02
CA MET A 2 25.59 -32.03 -7.29
C MET A 2 25.27 -30.82 -8.17
N ALA A 3 24.69 -29.79 -7.57
CA ALA A 3 24.41 -28.50 -8.19
C ALA A 3 25.25 -27.43 -7.49
N THR A 4 25.88 -26.55 -8.27
CA THR A 4 26.70 -25.42 -7.79
C THR A 4 26.10 -24.12 -8.31
N ARG A 5 26.05 -23.08 -7.47
CA ARG A 5 25.65 -21.72 -7.85
C ARG A 5 26.90 -20.87 -8.07
N VAL A 6 27.19 -20.53 -9.32
CA VAL A 6 28.22 -19.54 -9.66
C VAL A 6 27.59 -18.15 -9.51
N LYS A 7 28.23 -17.30 -8.72
CA LYS A 7 27.86 -15.88 -8.60
C LYS A 7 28.56 -15.15 -9.74
N THR A 8 27.84 -14.85 -10.82
CA THR A 8 28.32 -13.91 -11.83
C THR A 8 28.11 -12.50 -11.29
N ASP A 9 29.22 -11.82 -10.99
CA ASP A 9 29.22 -10.37 -10.83
C ASP A 9 28.89 -9.74 -12.20
N ILE A 10 27.63 -9.33 -12.37
CA ILE A 10 27.23 -8.45 -13.47
C ILE A 10 26.97 -7.09 -12.83
N ASN A 11 28.04 -6.31 -12.74
CA ASN A 11 27.96 -4.88 -12.51
C ASN A 11 27.45 -4.22 -13.80
N THR A 12 26.15 -4.39 -14.04
CA THR A 12 25.36 -3.59 -14.96
C THR A 12 24.01 -3.43 -14.26
N GLU A 13 23.86 -2.37 -13.45
CA GLU A 13 22.54 -1.96 -12.96
C GLU A 13 21.71 -1.48 -14.16
N ALA A 14 21.24 -2.43 -14.97
CA ALA A 14 20.05 -2.22 -15.76
C ALA A 14 18.98 -1.81 -14.74
N LYS A 15 18.56 -0.55 -14.80
CA LYS A 15 17.55 0.04 -13.93
C LYS A 15 16.26 -0.77 -14.06
N VAL A 16 16.11 -1.81 -13.25
CA VAL A 16 14.94 -2.70 -13.28
C VAL A 16 13.74 -1.83 -12.95
N GLU A 17 12.86 -1.67 -13.94
CA GLU A 17 11.69 -0.81 -13.80
C GLU A 17 10.77 -1.36 -12.69
N LEU A 18 10.31 -0.46 -11.81
CA LEU A 18 9.54 -0.87 -10.63
C LEU A 18 8.21 -1.50 -11.02
N PHE A 19 7.59 -1.09 -12.13
CA PHE A 19 6.38 -1.72 -12.65
C PHE A 19 6.51 -1.88 -14.16
N PRO A 20 6.08 -3.02 -14.74
CA PRO A 20 6.02 -3.13 -16.19
C PRO A 20 5.01 -2.12 -16.74
N SER A 21 5.28 -1.60 -17.94
CA SER A 21 4.39 -0.66 -18.63
C SER A 21 3.14 -1.32 -19.20
N VAL A 22 3.19 -2.62 -19.48
CA VAL A 22 2.09 -3.41 -20.06
C VAL A 22 1.96 -4.74 -19.33
N VAL A 23 0.72 -5.18 -19.14
CA VAL A 23 0.33 -6.45 -18.54
C VAL A 23 -0.52 -7.22 -19.55
N THR A 24 0.02 -8.34 -20.05
CA THR A 24 -0.61 -9.16 -21.09
C THR A 24 -1.03 -10.55 -20.61
N SER A 25 -0.65 -10.95 -19.39
CA SER A 25 -1.01 -12.25 -18.83
C SER A 25 -1.43 -12.14 -17.36
N GLU A 26 -2.20 -13.12 -16.91
CA GLU A 26 -2.66 -13.21 -15.52
C GLU A 26 -1.47 -13.27 -14.56
N GLN A 27 -0.40 -14.01 -14.90
CA GLN A 27 0.81 -14.09 -14.07
C GLN A 27 1.51 -12.73 -13.96
N MET A 28 1.61 -11.97 -15.06
CA MET A 28 2.18 -10.61 -15.02
C MET A 28 1.33 -9.70 -14.14
N SER A 29 0.00 -9.80 -14.26
CA SER A 29 -0.93 -9.04 -13.44
C SER A 29 -0.83 -9.38 -11.96
N LEU A 30 -0.77 -10.68 -11.61
CA LEU A 30 -0.59 -11.13 -10.23
C LEU A 30 0.71 -10.59 -9.63
N ASN A 31 1.82 -10.69 -10.37
CA ASN A 31 3.11 -10.14 -9.95
C ASN A 31 3.06 -8.61 -9.80
N TYR A 32 2.30 -7.93 -10.65
CA TYR A 32 2.04 -6.50 -10.54
C TYR A 32 1.34 -6.17 -9.21
N MET A 33 0.24 -6.88 -8.91
CA MET A 33 -0.54 -6.65 -7.69
C MET A 33 0.27 -6.94 -6.42
N LYS A 34 1.02 -8.06 -6.39
CA LYS A 34 1.92 -8.37 -5.26
C LYS A 34 2.93 -7.26 -5.02
N ARG A 35 3.54 -6.76 -6.09
CA ARG A 35 4.52 -5.68 -6.01
C ARG A 35 3.88 -4.39 -5.52
N LEU A 36 2.70 -4.04 -6.03
CA LEU A 36 1.96 -2.86 -5.62
C LEU A 36 1.55 -2.93 -4.14
N THR A 37 1.11 -4.10 -3.66
CA THR A 37 0.83 -4.37 -2.25
C THR A 37 2.05 -4.11 -1.36
N ALA A 38 3.20 -4.69 -1.71
CA ALA A 38 4.45 -4.49 -0.95
C ALA A 38 4.90 -3.03 -0.95
N VAL A 39 4.81 -2.34 -2.10
CA VAL A 39 5.15 -0.92 -2.21
C VAL A 39 4.21 -0.07 -1.36
N ALA A 40 2.90 -0.27 -1.44
CA ALA A 40 1.91 0.49 -0.69
C ALA A 40 2.14 0.35 0.82
N ILE A 41 2.23 -0.88 1.33
CA ILE A 41 2.47 -1.16 2.75
C ILE A 41 3.78 -0.55 3.22
N SER A 42 4.86 -0.74 2.45
CA SER A 42 6.17 -0.18 2.82
C SER A 42 6.16 1.35 2.90
N ASN A 43 5.50 2.03 1.96
CA ASN A 43 5.41 3.48 1.98
C ASN A 43 4.55 3.98 3.14
N ILE A 44 3.44 3.31 3.45
CA ILE A 44 2.61 3.63 4.62
C ILE A 44 3.45 3.54 5.90
N LEU A 45 4.14 2.41 6.11
CA LEU A 45 4.97 2.19 7.31
C LEU A 45 6.11 3.19 7.41
N TYR A 46 6.69 3.58 6.28
CA TYR A 46 7.70 4.63 6.22
C TYR A 46 7.14 5.99 6.64
N LEU A 47 6.01 6.40 6.06
CA LEU A 47 5.40 7.70 6.32
C LEU A 47 4.85 7.83 7.74
N ARG A 48 4.42 6.72 8.34
CA ARG A 48 4.06 6.65 9.76
C ARG A 48 5.26 6.50 10.71
N ASN A 49 6.48 6.52 10.18
CA ASN A 49 7.73 6.43 10.94
C ASN A 49 7.79 5.20 11.87
N VAL A 50 7.29 4.05 11.39
CA VAL A 50 7.25 2.81 12.18
C VAL A 50 8.64 2.19 12.33
N PHE A 51 9.45 2.25 11.29
CA PHE A 51 10.81 1.69 11.28
C PHE A 51 11.83 2.75 10.86
N THR A 52 13.09 2.52 11.24
CA THR A 52 14.22 3.38 10.89
C THR A 52 14.53 3.35 9.38
N GLU A 53 15.12 4.44 8.88
CA GLU A 53 15.45 4.64 7.45
C GLU A 53 16.28 3.49 6.85
N GLU A 54 17.16 2.87 7.64
CA GLU A 54 18.02 1.74 7.25
C GLU A 54 17.24 0.49 6.82
N CYS A 55 15.98 0.36 7.24
CA CYS A 55 15.12 -0.76 6.85
C CYS A 55 14.55 -0.62 5.44
N TYR A 56 14.73 0.54 4.80
CA TYR A 56 14.10 0.87 3.52
C TYR A 56 15.09 1.04 2.37
N GLY A 57 14.76 0.38 1.25
CA GLY A 57 15.37 0.60 -0.04
C GLY A 57 14.71 1.77 -0.76
N HIS A 58 15.52 2.57 -1.44
CA HIS A 58 15.05 3.72 -2.21
C HIS A 58 14.66 3.28 -3.62
N ARG A 59 13.46 3.65 -4.06
CA ARG A 59 13.00 3.48 -5.45
C ARG A 59 12.34 4.76 -5.94
N LYS A 60 12.18 4.87 -7.25
CA LYS A 60 11.53 6.01 -7.90
C LYS A 60 10.53 5.51 -8.93
N LEU A 61 9.33 6.07 -8.91
CA LEU A 61 8.32 5.93 -9.95
C LEU A 61 7.94 7.32 -10.43
N ASP A 62 8.24 7.63 -11.69
CA ASP A 62 8.11 8.98 -12.25
C ASP A 62 8.82 10.03 -11.37
N SER A 63 8.09 10.98 -10.77
CA SER A 63 8.63 11.97 -9.83
C SER A 63 8.53 11.57 -8.36
N ILE A 64 7.93 10.41 -8.05
CA ILE A 64 7.65 9.97 -6.68
C ILE A 64 8.84 9.18 -6.15
N LYS A 65 9.34 9.58 -4.96
CA LYS A 65 10.30 8.80 -4.19
C LYS A 65 9.52 7.78 -3.34
N LEU A 66 9.88 6.51 -3.45
CA LEU A 66 9.21 5.41 -2.78
C LEU A 66 10.18 4.69 -1.84
N ARG A 67 9.68 4.31 -0.66
CA ARG A 67 10.43 3.54 0.32
C ARG A 67 9.88 2.12 0.38
N ILE A 68 10.75 1.15 0.16
CA ILE A 68 10.38 -0.26 0.13
C ILE A 68 11.11 -0.98 1.25
N LEU A 69 10.38 -1.64 2.15
CA LEU A 69 10.98 -2.45 3.19
C LEU A 69 11.87 -3.52 2.58
N THR A 70 13.08 -3.67 3.13
CA THR A 70 14.06 -4.61 2.63
C THR A 70 14.15 -5.83 3.53
N GLU A 71 14.39 -6.99 2.93
CA GLU A 71 14.66 -8.22 3.67
C GLU A 71 16.00 -8.18 4.43
N LYS A 72 16.86 -7.18 4.13
CA LYS A 72 18.15 -6.99 4.81
C LYS A 72 18.01 -6.37 6.20
N CYS A 73 16.89 -5.69 6.46
CA CYS A 73 16.60 -5.09 7.76
C CYS A 73 16.59 -6.17 8.85
N GLN A 74 17.35 -5.95 9.93
CA GLN A 74 17.48 -6.94 11.00
C GLN A 74 16.39 -6.83 12.07
N THR A 75 15.66 -5.72 12.10
CA THR A 75 14.56 -5.44 13.03
C THR A 75 13.49 -6.53 12.96
N VAL A 76 13.15 -7.10 14.12
CA VAL A 76 12.17 -8.19 14.23
C VAL A 76 10.81 -7.78 13.67
N GLY A 77 10.31 -6.59 14.03
CA GLY A 77 9.04 -6.08 13.51
C GLY A 77 9.02 -5.93 11.98
N ALA A 78 10.10 -5.44 11.37
CA ALA A 78 10.18 -5.31 9.92
C ALA A 78 10.19 -6.68 9.21
N LYS A 79 10.92 -7.65 9.77
CA LYS A 79 10.90 -9.04 9.29
C LYS A 79 9.50 -9.65 9.40
N GLN A 80 8.79 -9.36 10.49
CA GLN A 80 7.42 -9.81 10.68
C GLN A 80 6.48 -9.26 9.59
N ILE A 81 6.56 -7.96 9.28
CA ILE A 81 5.79 -7.36 8.17
C ILE A 81 6.12 -8.04 6.85
N VAL A 82 7.40 -8.28 6.54
CA VAL A 82 7.80 -8.96 5.31
C VAL A 82 7.19 -10.37 5.23
N ASN A 83 7.16 -11.11 6.35
CA ASN A 83 6.54 -12.43 6.41
C ASN A 83 5.03 -12.36 6.22
N TRP A 84 4.34 -11.40 6.84
CA TRP A 84 2.91 -11.19 6.62
C TRP A 84 2.59 -10.84 5.16
N VAL A 85 3.40 -9.99 4.52
CA VAL A 85 3.23 -9.67 3.09
C VAL A 85 3.46 -10.91 2.22
N LYS A 86 4.39 -11.80 2.59
CA LYS A 86 4.58 -13.09 1.90
C LYS A 86 3.37 -14.02 2.07
N GLY A 87 2.77 -14.07 3.27
CA GLY A 87 1.51 -14.80 3.49
C GLY A 87 0.36 -14.26 2.64
N CYS A 88 0.29 -12.93 2.47
CA CYS A 88 -0.67 -12.32 1.53
C CYS A 88 -0.43 -12.80 0.09
N PHE A 89 0.83 -12.94 -0.34
CA PHE A 89 1.14 -13.38 -1.70
C PHE A 89 0.71 -14.81 -1.98
N ASP A 90 0.85 -15.71 -1.00
CA ASP A 90 0.34 -17.09 -1.08
C ASP A 90 -1.19 -17.10 -1.26
N ALA A 91 -1.90 -16.30 -0.46
CA ALA A 91 -3.35 -16.14 -0.59
C ALA A 91 -3.79 -15.50 -1.92
N MET A 92 -2.98 -14.59 -2.47
CA MET A 92 -3.22 -13.99 -3.79
C MET A 92 -3.00 -15.00 -4.93
N GLU A 93 -1.99 -15.87 -4.84
CA GLU A 93 -1.74 -16.91 -5.86
C GLU A 93 -2.91 -17.87 -6.00
N LYS A 94 -3.54 -18.22 -4.87
CA LYS A 94 -4.71 -19.08 -4.81
C LYS A 94 -6.02 -18.35 -5.09
N LYS A 95 -5.96 -17.03 -5.32
CA LYS A 95 -7.12 -16.12 -5.50
C LYS A 95 -8.04 -16.05 -4.28
N TYR A 96 -7.57 -16.47 -3.11
CA TYR A 96 -8.36 -16.50 -1.87
C TYR A 96 -8.47 -15.12 -1.22
N LEU A 97 -7.44 -14.27 -1.33
CA LEU A 97 -7.38 -13.01 -0.59
C LEU A 97 -8.34 -11.95 -1.14
N LYS A 98 -9.47 -11.70 -0.48
CA LYS A 98 -10.43 -10.63 -0.82
C LYS A 98 -10.00 -9.27 -0.28
N GLN A 99 -9.50 -9.23 0.94
CA GLN A 99 -9.07 -7.99 1.58
C GLN A 99 -7.93 -8.24 2.56
N LEU A 100 -6.97 -7.32 2.55
CA LEU A 100 -5.94 -7.16 3.56
C LEU A 100 -6.22 -5.88 4.34
N THR A 101 -6.14 -5.92 5.67
CA THR A 101 -6.18 -4.72 6.52
C THR A 101 -4.97 -4.69 7.44
N LEU A 102 -4.11 -3.69 7.27
CA LEU A 102 -3.05 -3.33 8.21
C LEU A 102 -3.62 -2.34 9.22
N GLY A 103 -3.65 -2.70 10.49
CA GLY A 103 -4.17 -1.89 11.58
C GLY A 103 -3.08 -1.36 12.50
N ILE A 104 -3.29 -0.16 13.04
CA ILE A 104 -2.50 0.44 14.11
C ILE A 104 -3.38 0.59 15.35
N PHE A 105 -2.89 0.13 16.49
CA PHE A 105 -3.59 0.21 17.78
C PHE A 105 -2.62 0.62 18.90
N THR A 106 -3.16 0.98 20.05
CA THR A 106 -2.38 1.51 21.20
C THR A 106 -2.58 0.72 22.48
N ASP A 107 -3.64 -0.08 22.59
CA ASP A 107 -3.92 -0.90 23.78
C ASP A 107 -3.53 -2.36 23.50
N PRO A 108 -2.43 -2.88 24.07
CA PRO A 108 -2.03 -4.28 23.94
C PRO A 108 -3.09 -5.28 24.43
N MET A 109 -3.95 -4.87 25.35
CA MET A 109 -5.02 -5.72 25.90
C MET A 109 -6.24 -5.76 24.97
N ASN A 110 -6.31 -4.87 23.97
CA ASN A 110 -7.39 -4.80 23.01
C ASN A 110 -6.85 -4.53 21.58
N PRO A 111 -6.17 -5.50 20.96
CA PRO A 111 -5.57 -5.37 19.62
C PRO A 111 -6.60 -5.24 18.49
N GLU A 112 -7.88 -5.44 18.80
CA GLU A 112 -8.99 -5.31 17.85
C GLU A 112 -9.48 -3.87 17.68
N GLU A 113 -9.20 -3.00 18.65
CA GLU A 113 -9.64 -1.61 18.63
C GLU A 113 -8.57 -0.71 17.99
N LEU A 114 -8.75 -0.46 16.69
CA LEU A 114 -7.79 0.32 15.91
C LEU A 114 -7.98 1.82 16.07
N ILE A 115 -6.89 2.56 15.96
CA ILE A 115 -6.89 4.03 15.79
C ILE A 115 -6.69 4.45 14.34
N GLU A 116 -6.15 3.56 13.51
CA GLU A 116 -5.85 3.79 12.11
C GLU A 116 -5.81 2.45 11.37
N ALA A 117 -6.34 2.39 10.14
CA ALA A 117 -6.33 1.17 9.35
C ALA A 117 -6.16 1.45 7.85
N TYR A 118 -5.40 0.58 7.20
CA TYR A 118 -5.11 0.62 5.77
C TYR A 118 -5.64 -0.65 5.12
N THR A 119 -6.65 -0.50 4.29
CA THR A 119 -7.36 -1.62 3.69
C THR A 119 -7.07 -1.71 2.20
N LEU A 120 -6.53 -2.83 1.77
CA LEU A 120 -6.29 -3.21 0.38
C LEU A 120 -7.31 -4.28 -0.01
N ARG A 121 -8.19 -3.98 -0.97
CA ARG A 121 -9.18 -4.92 -1.50
C ARG A 121 -8.77 -5.41 -2.87
N PHE A 122 -8.84 -6.72 -3.06
CA PHE A 122 -8.46 -7.38 -4.29
C PHE A 122 -9.72 -7.93 -4.96
N THR A 123 -9.77 -7.82 -6.29
CA THR A 123 -10.76 -8.51 -7.11
C THR A 123 -10.02 -9.36 -8.13
N TYR A 124 -10.36 -10.64 -8.18
CA TYR A 124 -9.89 -11.59 -9.20
C TYR A 124 -10.99 -11.83 -10.24
N ASP A 125 -10.59 -12.37 -11.41
CA ASP A 125 -11.41 -12.63 -12.59
C ASP A 125 -11.71 -11.37 -13.43
N ALA A 126 -11.34 -11.44 -14.71
CA ALA A 126 -11.60 -10.41 -15.70
C ALA A 126 -13.08 -10.02 -15.76
N ASN A 127 -14.02 -10.96 -15.57
CA ASN A 127 -15.44 -10.65 -15.57
C ASN A 127 -15.84 -9.78 -14.37
N ARG A 128 -15.36 -10.11 -13.16
CA ARG A 128 -15.65 -9.32 -11.95
C ARG A 128 -14.98 -7.95 -12.01
N VAL A 129 -13.74 -7.90 -12.52
CA VAL A 129 -13.00 -6.64 -12.75
C VAL A 129 -13.73 -5.75 -13.76
N ASN A 130 -14.23 -6.32 -14.86
CA ASN A 130 -14.98 -5.60 -15.88
C ASN A 130 -16.31 -5.03 -15.35
N CYS A 131 -17.04 -5.80 -14.54
CA CYS A 131 -18.27 -5.34 -13.91
C CYS A 131 -18.06 -4.09 -13.03
N ASP A 132 -16.94 -4.02 -12.30
CA ASP A 132 -16.58 -2.85 -11.47
C ASP A 132 -16.26 -1.61 -12.32
N LEU A 133 -15.87 -1.80 -13.59
CA LEU A 133 -15.46 -0.75 -14.52
C LEU A 133 -16.44 -0.54 -15.68
N SER A 134 -17.68 -1.00 -15.53
CA SER A 134 -18.80 -0.82 -16.48
C SER A 134 -18.69 -1.53 -17.84
N LEU A 135 -17.78 -2.51 -18.02
CA LEU A 135 -17.87 -3.39 -19.21
C LEU A 135 -18.98 -4.43 -19.03
N SER A 136 -19.86 -4.52 -20.02
CA SER A 136 -20.88 -5.56 -20.09
C SER A 136 -20.25 -6.96 -20.15
N SER A 137 -20.82 -7.92 -19.43
CA SER A 137 -20.42 -9.34 -19.49
C SER A 137 -20.54 -9.92 -20.92
N ASN A 138 -21.38 -9.32 -21.76
CA ASN A 138 -21.65 -9.75 -23.13
C ASN A 138 -20.77 -9.04 -24.18
N ALA A 139 -19.71 -8.34 -23.77
CA ALA A 139 -18.81 -7.63 -24.68
C ALA A 139 -18.14 -8.56 -25.69
N SER A 140 -18.11 -8.14 -26.96
CA SER A 140 -17.43 -8.81 -28.07
C SER A 140 -15.93 -8.91 -27.86
N LYS A 141 -15.26 -9.78 -28.64
CA LYS A 141 -13.79 -9.94 -28.58
C LYS A 141 -13.04 -8.64 -28.87
N SER A 142 -13.53 -7.82 -29.80
CA SER A 142 -12.93 -6.53 -30.15
C SER A 142 -13.09 -5.50 -29.02
N GLU A 143 -14.25 -5.48 -28.35
CA GLU A 143 -14.48 -4.59 -27.20
C GLU A 143 -13.56 -4.95 -26.03
N ARG A 144 -13.35 -6.25 -25.79
CA ARG A 144 -12.40 -6.73 -24.77
C ARG A 144 -10.97 -6.30 -25.10
N GLN A 145 -10.52 -6.47 -26.34
CA GLN A 145 -9.17 -6.04 -26.74
C GLN A 145 -8.98 -4.52 -26.62
N ALA A 146 -9.97 -3.73 -27.01
CA ALA A 146 -9.92 -2.28 -26.85
C ALA A 146 -9.84 -1.87 -25.37
N TRP A 147 -10.59 -2.56 -24.50
CA TRP A 147 -10.53 -2.32 -23.06
C TRP A 147 -9.18 -2.70 -22.47
N GLU A 148 -8.61 -3.86 -22.82
CA GLU A 148 -7.29 -4.28 -22.34
C GLU A 148 -6.20 -3.26 -22.73
N GLN A 149 -6.28 -2.70 -23.95
CA GLN A 149 -5.39 -1.63 -24.38
C GLN A 149 -5.59 -0.35 -23.58
N MET A 150 -6.84 0.07 -23.37
CA MET A 150 -7.16 1.25 -22.55
C MET A 150 -6.64 1.12 -21.12
N VAL A 151 -6.86 -0.03 -20.47
CA VAL A 151 -6.37 -0.31 -19.12
C VAL A 151 -4.85 -0.27 -19.07
N ASN A 152 -4.16 -0.91 -20.01
CA ASN A 152 -2.71 -0.87 -20.07
C ASN A 152 -2.17 0.56 -20.28
N ASN A 153 -2.81 1.35 -21.15
CA ASN A 153 -2.43 2.75 -21.37
C ASN A 153 -2.58 3.61 -20.10
N GLY A 154 -3.59 3.34 -19.28
CA GLY A 154 -3.84 4.02 -18.00
C GLY A 154 -3.13 3.43 -16.79
N LEU A 155 -2.49 2.26 -16.92
CA LEU A 155 -1.98 1.48 -15.79
C LEU A 155 -0.88 2.22 -15.00
N ARG A 156 0.08 2.81 -15.71
CA ARG A 156 1.15 3.59 -15.08
C ARG A 156 0.58 4.82 -14.37
N GLN A 157 -0.32 5.55 -15.04
CA GLN A 157 -0.91 6.77 -14.50
C GLN A 157 -1.72 6.49 -13.23
N SER A 158 -2.60 5.48 -13.26
CA SER A 158 -3.40 5.08 -12.10
C SER A 158 -2.53 4.62 -10.92
N THR A 159 -1.42 3.91 -11.20
CA THR A 159 -0.47 3.49 -10.15
C THR A 159 0.27 4.67 -9.54
N THR A 160 0.76 5.58 -10.37
CA THR A 160 1.41 6.82 -9.92
C THR A 160 0.44 7.69 -9.12
N GLN A 161 -0.83 7.79 -9.53
CA GLN A 161 -1.88 8.51 -8.81
C GLN A 161 -2.18 7.86 -7.46
N LEU A 162 -2.41 6.54 -7.42
CA LEU A 162 -2.66 5.81 -6.17
C LEU A 162 -1.54 6.03 -5.16
N LEU A 163 -0.28 5.88 -5.59
CA LEU A 163 0.86 6.05 -4.68
C LEU A 163 1.02 7.50 -4.21
N ARG A 164 0.76 8.51 -5.06
CA ARG A 164 0.71 9.92 -4.63
C ARG A 164 -0.40 10.16 -3.62
N SER A 165 -1.60 9.64 -3.88
CA SER A 165 -2.74 9.76 -2.98
C SER A 165 -2.42 9.16 -1.61
N ILE A 166 -1.82 7.97 -1.56
CA ILE A 166 -1.35 7.36 -0.30
C ILE A 166 -0.37 8.29 0.42
N ILE A 167 0.64 8.83 -0.28
CA ILE A 167 1.63 9.71 0.33
C ILE A 167 0.96 10.95 0.93
N ILE A 168 0.13 11.64 0.16
CA ILE A 168 -0.54 12.87 0.60
C ILE A 168 -1.48 12.59 1.78
N MET A 169 -2.33 11.57 1.67
CA MET A 169 -3.32 11.26 2.69
C MET A 169 -2.69 10.80 4.00
N VAL A 170 -1.58 10.05 3.94
CA VAL A 170 -0.88 9.58 5.14
C VAL A 170 -0.08 10.71 5.80
N GLN A 171 0.52 11.60 5.01
CA GLN A 171 1.22 12.78 5.52
C GLN A 171 0.29 13.83 6.12
N SER A 172 -0.98 13.87 5.71
CA SER A 172 -1.99 14.74 6.32
C SER A 172 -2.54 14.23 7.65
N LEU A 173 -2.19 13.00 8.07
CA LEU A 173 -2.61 12.47 9.37
C LEU A 173 -1.70 12.98 10.48
N ASP A 174 -2.26 13.20 11.67
CA ASP A 174 -1.49 13.52 12.86
C ASP A 174 -0.44 12.45 13.17
N ARG A 175 0.58 12.85 13.91
CA ARG A 175 1.62 11.92 14.39
C ARG A 175 0.98 10.80 15.20
N LEU A 176 1.49 9.59 15.03
CA LEU A 176 1.09 8.46 15.88
C LEU A 176 1.43 8.73 17.34
N PRO A 177 0.64 8.19 18.29
CA PRO A 177 1.04 8.12 19.68
C PRO A 177 2.39 7.39 19.84
N ALA A 178 3.12 7.69 20.92
CA ALA A 178 4.46 7.15 21.14
C ALA A 178 4.50 5.62 21.17
N ASP A 179 3.52 5.00 21.83
CA ASP A 179 3.38 3.55 21.92
C ASP A 179 2.26 3.08 21.00
N CYS A 180 2.64 2.50 19.87
CA CYS A 180 1.70 1.90 18.93
C CYS A 180 2.17 0.52 18.49
N PHE A 181 1.21 -0.30 18.11
CA PHE A 181 1.40 -1.68 17.70
C PHE A 181 0.73 -1.91 16.34
N LEU A 182 1.25 -2.89 15.60
CA LEU A 182 0.73 -3.27 14.30
C LEU A 182 0.02 -4.61 14.37
N THR A 183 -1.10 -4.70 13.66
CA THR A 183 -1.81 -5.95 13.42
C THR A 183 -2.19 -6.05 11.95
N MET A 184 -2.43 -7.25 11.47
CA MET A 184 -2.83 -7.50 10.10
C MET A 184 -3.89 -8.58 10.05
N LYS A 185 -5.02 -8.30 9.39
CA LYS A 185 -6.07 -9.29 9.11
C LYS A 185 -6.27 -9.47 7.63
N LEU A 186 -6.52 -10.72 7.26
CA LEU A 186 -6.89 -11.12 5.91
C LEU A 186 -8.35 -11.58 5.93
N LEU A 187 -9.10 -11.16 4.93
CA LEU A 187 -10.44 -11.65 4.65
C LEU A 187 -10.39 -12.39 3.32
N TYR A 188 -11.02 -13.55 3.27
CA TYR A 188 -10.98 -14.42 2.09
C TYR A 188 -12.28 -14.36 1.27
N TYR A 189 -12.27 -15.06 0.14
CA TYR A 189 -13.45 -15.35 -0.66
C TYR A 189 -14.08 -16.67 -0.20
N ASP A 190 -15.22 -16.57 0.48
CA ASP A 190 -15.93 -17.71 1.09
C ASP A 190 -16.35 -18.78 0.06
N ASP A 191 -16.51 -18.40 -1.21
CA ASP A 191 -16.95 -19.29 -2.29
C ASP A 191 -15.87 -20.28 -2.76
N ILE A 192 -14.60 -20.02 -2.47
CA ILE A 192 -13.48 -20.81 -3.02
C ILE A 192 -12.38 -21.19 -2.02
N THR A 193 -12.40 -20.61 -0.81
CA THR A 193 -11.34 -20.80 0.18
C THR A 193 -11.69 -21.96 1.11
N PRO A 194 -10.82 -22.98 1.24
CA PRO A 194 -11.03 -24.06 2.21
C PRO A 194 -11.11 -23.55 3.65
N GLU A 195 -11.92 -24.19 4.50
CA GLU A 195 -12.09 -23.79 5.91
C GLU A 195 -10.80 -23.97 6.75
N ASP A 196 -9.93 -24.89 6.36
CA ASP A 196 -8.65 -25.20 7.00
C ASP A 196 -7.47 -24.39 6.43
N TYR A 197 -7.73 -23.45 5.54
CA TYR A 197 -6.69 -22.65 4.91
C TYR A 197 -6.14 -21.57 5.85
N GLU A 198 -4.85 -21.68 6.19
CA GLU A 198 -4.09 -20.67 6.92
C GLU A 198 -2.84 -20.24 6.11
N PRO A 199 -2.74 -18.96 5.69
CA PRO A 199 -1.55 -18.49 4.98
C PRO A 199 -0.34 -18.41 5.92
N PRO A 200 0.89 -18.56 5.39
CA PRO A 200 2.11 -18.47 6.17
C PRO A 200 2.20 -17.17 6.99
N GLY A 201 2.38 -17.29 8.31
CA GLY A 201 2.50 -16.16 9.23
C GLY A 201 1.17 -15.59 9.75
N PHE A 202 0.06 -16.30 9.51
CA PHE A 202 -1.27 -15.99 10.03
C PHE A 202 -1.87 -17.20 10.72
N GLU A 203 -2.85 -16.92 11.57
CA GLU A 203 -3.65 -17.90 12.31
C GLU A 203 -5.13 -17.52 12.15
N ALA A 204 -6.04 -18.46 12.34
CA ALA A 204 -7.48 -18.20 12.33
C ALA A 204 -7.86 -17.08 13.32
N ALA A 205 -8.79 -16.20 12.91
CA ALA A 205 -9.29 -15.11 13.72
C ALA A 205 -10.79 -15.29 14.01
N ASP A 206 -11.21 -15.06 15.25
CA ASP A 206 -12.61 -15.22 15.68
C ASP A 206 -13.56 -14.15 15.09
N LYS A 207 -13.01 -13.03 14.60
CA LYS A 207 -13.77 -11.89 14.10
C LYS A 207 -13.25 -11.39 12.75
N ASP A 208 -14.17 -11.24 11.82
CA ASP A 208 -13.94 -10.83 10.43
C ASP A 208 -13.55 -9.35 10.29
N SER A 209 -13.75 -8.55 11.33
CA SER A 209 -13.49 -7.11 11.29
C SER A 209 -12.96 -6.55 12.60
N PHE A 210 -12.12 -5.52 12.47
CA PHE A 210 -11.65 -4.71 13.58
C PHE A 210 -12.74 -3.75 14.07
N THR A 211 -12.69 -3.42 15.35
CA THR A 211 -13.41 -2.27 15.91
C THR A 211 -12.54 -1.02 15.78
N PHE A 212 -13.12 0.15 16.06
CA PHE A 212 -12.42 1.42 15.89
C PHE A 212 -12.61 2.30 17.13
N ARG A 213 -11.51 2.85 17.64
CA ARG A 213 -11.55 3.82 18.73
C ARG A 213 -12.00 5.17 18.19
N GLY A 214 -13.17 5.61 18.62
CA GLY A 214 -13.74 6.90 18.21
C GLY A 214 -14.66 6.78 16.99
N LYS A 215 -14.83 7.88 16.25
CA LYS A 215 -15.70 7.95 15.08
C LYS A 215 -14.85 7.86 13.81
N PRO A 216 -14.78 6.69 13.15
CA PRO A 216 -13.96 6.55 11.96
C PRO A 216 -14.58 7.21 10.73
N ILE A 217 -13.73 7.82 9.90
CA ILE A 217 -14.00 8.11 8.50
C ILE A 217 -13.18 7.15 7.62
N SER A 218 -13.74 6.72 6.48
CA SER A 218 -13.02 5.90 5.50
C SER A 218 -12.91 6.64 4.16
N ILE A 219 -11.68 6.85 3.71
CA ILE A 219 -11.36 7.63 2.50
C ILE A 219 -10.71 6.67 1.49
N SER A 220 -11.14 6.76 0.23
CA SER A 220 -10.57 5.96 -0.86
C SER A 220 -9.30 6.64 -1.38
N ALA A 221 -8.16 5.98 -1.25
CA ALA A 221 -6.89 6.47 -1.80
C ALA A 221 -6.82 6.31 -3.33
N GLY A 222 -7.48 5.29 -3.85
CA GLY A 222 -7.58 5.05 -5.29
C GLY A 222 -7.70 3.56 -5.62
N GLN A 223 -7.61 3.26 -6.91
CA GLN A 223 -7.67 1.91 -7.44
C GLN A 223 -6.71 1.77 -8.62
N VAL A 224 -6.08 0.60 -8.71
CA VAL A 224 -5.30 0.19 -9.89
C VAL A 224 -5.96 -1.05 -10.46
N VAL A 225 -6.10 -1.06 -11.79
CA VAL A 225 -6.76 -2.11 -12.54
C VAL A 225 -5.78 -2.63 -13.58
N THR A 226 -5.76 -3.94 -13.72
CA THR A 226 -5.15 -4.65 -14.85
C THR A 226 -6.23 -5.49 -15.53
N PRO A 227 -5.95 -6.10 -16.70
CA PRO A 227 -6.94 -6.96 -17.34
C PRO A 227 -7.47 -8.14 -16.53
N PHE A 228 -6.75 -8.56 -15.48
CA PHE A 228 -7.05 -9.78 -14.72
C PHE A 228 -7.41 -9.53 -13.26
N HIS A 229 -6.94 -8.41 -12.71
CA HIS A 229 -7.04 -8.10 -11.28
C HIS A 229 -7.29 -6.61 -11.07
N SER A 230 -7.92 -6.25 -9.96
CA SER A 230 -7.90 -4.88 -9.44
C SER A 230 -7.51 -4.84 -7.97
N LEU A 231 -6.89 -3.72 -7.57
CA LEU A 231 -6.51 -3.40 -6.20
C LEU A 231 -7.07 -2.03 -5.83
N LYS A 232 -7.89 -1.97 -4.78
CA LYS A 232 -8.44 -0.72 -4.23
C LYS A 232 -7.89 -0.47 -2.84
N VAL A 233 -7.45 0.75 -2.57
CA VAL A 233 -6.88 1.14 -1.28
C VAL A 233 -7.79 2.13 -0.57
N LYS A 234 -8.07 1.88 0.71
CA LYS A 234 -8.79 2.78 1.60
C LYS A 234 -7.99 3.03 2.87
N ILE A 235 -8.08 4.24 3.39
CA ILE A 235 -7.53 4.65 4.67
C ILE A 235 -8.71 4.88 5.61
N ARG A 236 -8.64 4.36 6.83
CA ARG A 236 -9.63 4.57 7.89
C ARG A 236 -8.93 5.20 9.09
N THR A 237 -9.39 6.36 9.51
CA THR A 237 -8.84 7.10 10.67
C THR A 237 -9.99 7.82 11.39
N ASN A 238 -9.72 8.49 12.51
CA ASN A 238 -10.69 9.31 13.21
C ASN A 238 -11.10 10.55 12.39
N GLN A 239 -12.41 10.84 12.37
CA GLN A 239 -12.99 11.93 11.59
C GLN A 239 -12.39 13.31 11.95
N GLU A 240 -12.01 13.51 13.21
CA GLU A 240 -11.42 14.75 13.73
C GLU A 240 -10.14 15.14 12.97
N GLN A 241 -9.35 14.15 12.50
CA GLN A 241 -8.12 14.39 11.73
C GLN A 241 -8.34 15.06 10.36
N PHE A 242 -9.60 15.14 9.90
CA PHE A 242 -9.96 15.78 8.65
C PHE A 242 -10.92 16.97 8.81
N GLN A 243 -11.37 17.27 10.03
CA GLN A 243 -12.31 18.38 10.29
C GLN A 243 -11.64 19.75 10.27
N ASP A 244 -10.32 19.83 10.50
CA ASP A 244 -9.56 21.09 10.43
C ASP A 244 -9.50 21.73 9.03
N PHE A 245 -9.92 21.02 7.98
CA PHE A 245 -10.03 21.59 6.62
C PHE A 245 -11.37 22.29 6.35
N ALA A 246 -12.42 22.05 7.15
CA ALA A 246 -13.77 22.52 6.86
C ALA A 246 -14.27 23.60 7.83
N SER A 247 -13.52 23.91 8.89
CA SER A 247 -13.90 24.83 9.97
C SER A 247 -13.03 26.10 10.05
N SER A 248 -12.49 26.58 8.93
CA SER A 248 -11.94 27.94 8.85
C SER A 248 -12.82 28.82 7.96
N PRO A 249 -13.84 29.50 8.50
CA PRO A 249 -14.31 30.74 7.92
C PRO A 249 -13.32 31.85 8.29
N ASP A 250 -12.95 32.63 7.28
CA ASP A 250 -12.22 33.89 7.32
C ASP A 250 -10.71 33.87 7.04
N SER A 251 -10.43 34.41 5.86
CA SER A 251 -9.22 35.02 5.35
C SER A 251 -8.42 35.80 6.41
N GLU A 252 -7.15 35.45 6.58
CA GLU A 252 -5.99 36.32 6.33
C GLU A 252 -4.68 35.62 6.75
N THR A 253 -3.62 35.82 5.96
CA THR A 253 -2.21 35.45 6.21
C THR A 253 -1.76 33.99 6.02
N HIS A 254 -1.89 33.46 4.80
CA HIS A 254 -1.18 32.24 4.36
C HIS A 254 0.30 32.47 3.97
N GLU A 255 0.83 33.69 4.12
CA GLU A 255 2.20 34.05 3.70
C GLU A 255 3.26 33.92 4.82
N SER A 256 2.85 33.77 6.08
CA SER A 256 3.79 33.74 7.23
C SER A 256 4.35 32.35 7.53
N ARG A 257 3.62 31.28 7.18
CA ARG A 257 4.02 29.89 7.48
C ARG A 257 5.05 29.33 6.48
N TYR A 258 5.05 29.80 5.23
CA TYR A 258 6.07 29.41 4.25
C TYR A 258 7.41 30.13 4.49
N LYS A 259 7.41 31.40 4.92
CA LYS A 259 8.65 32.15 5.21
C LYS A 259 9.37 31.69 6.48
N SER A 260 8.65 31.13 7.46
CA SER A 260 9.26 30.67 8.72
C SER A 260 10.02 29.35 8.58
N GLN A 261 9.72 28.56 7.54
CA GLN A 261 10.40 27.29 7.25
C GLN A 261 11.68 27.52 6.44
N GLU A 262 11.69 28.53 5.55
CA GLU A 262 12.86 28.87 4.72
C GLU A 262 13.98 29.57 5.52
N LEU A 263 13.62 30.37 6.54
CA LEU A 263 14.58 31.01 7.45
C LEU A 263 15.20 30.04 8.47
N ALA A 264 14.58 28.88 8.72
CA ALA A 264 15.14 27.86 9.61
C ALA A 264 16.23 27.02 8.92
N ASP A 265 16.14 26.84 7.60
CA ASP A 265 17.13 26.08 6.81
C ASP A 265 18.35 26.93 6.41
N GLU A 266 18.25 28.27 6.33
CA GLU A 266 19.41 29.15 6.12
C GLU A 266 20.25 29.36 7.39
N CYS A 267 19.67 29.24 8.59
CA CYS A 267 20.39 29.48 9.85
C CYS A 267 21.30 28.32 10.29
N VAL A 268 21.16 27.14 9.68
CA VAL A 268 21.97 25.94 10.01
C VAL A 268 23.27 25.88 9.19
N LEU A 269 23.43 26.70 8.14
CA LEU A 269 24.60 26.67 7.25
C LEU A 269 25.69 27.71 7.56
N THR A 270 25.51 28.60 8.55
CA THR A 270 26.52 29.64 8.85
C THR A 270 27.15 29.56 10.25
N CYS A 271 26.86 28.52 11.04
CA CYS A 271 27.47 28.33 12.35
C CYS A 271 28.33 27.06 12.38
N GLY A 272 29.41 27.10 11.60
CA GLY A 272 30.36 26.00 11.50
C GLY A 272 31.57 26.40 10.68
N ASP A 273 32.20 27.52 11.02
CA ASP A 273 33.63 27.79 10.74
C ASP A 273 34.04 29.10 11.43
N ARG A 274 34.59 28.95 12.65
CA ARG A 274 35.63 29.81 13.24
C ARG A 274 36.22 29.13 14.47
#